data_AF-A0A3G6N046-F1
#
_entry.id   AF-A0A3G6N046-F1
#
_cell.length_a   1.000
_cell.length_b   1.000
_cell.length_c   1.000
_cell.angle_alpha   90.00
_cell.angle_beta   90.00
_cell.angle_gamma   90.00
#
_symmetry.space_group_name_H-M   'P 1'
#
loop_
_entity.id
_entity.type
_entity.pdbx_description
1 polymer ?
#
loop_
_entity_poly.entity_id
_entity_poly.type
_entity_poly.pdbx_seq_one_letter_code
_entity_poly.pdbx_strand_id
1 'polypeptide(L)'
;MKKTFSILSLITLLIFSNLAIKSCGSTEDTVSCFPNNPINVTLNLNLPAYYPLNQVGGWVYINEQQSGTRGLIVVRSSDTTFKVYDRNAPHICPDSNTTLEVQDNIRIVCPKDNAQWILLTGQPTAVANVQPKTYLYNYDPSGKILNVTY
;
A
#
# COMPACT_ATOMS: atom_id res chain seq x y z
N MET A 1 -29.54 -17.97 52.08
CA MET A 1 -29.21 -18.01 50.64
C MET A 1 -29.03 -16.61 50.05
N LYS A 2 -28.03 -15.81 50.50
CA LYS A 2 -27.80 -14.45 49.96
C LYS A 2 -26.32 -14.13 49.67
N LYS A 3 -25.37 -14.98 50.08
CA LYS A 3 -23.93 -14.70 49.96
C LYS A 3 -23.28 -15.17 48.65
N THR A 4 -23.88 -16.13 47.95
CA THR A 4 -23.34 -16.71 46.71
C THR A 4 -23.57 -15.82 45.48
N PHE A 5 -24.64 -15.02 45.46
CA PHE A 5 -24.94 -14.09 44.36
C PHE A 5 -23.96 -12.90 44.29
N SER A 6 -23.42 -12.46 45.42
CA SER A 6 -22.48 -11.33 45.49
C SER A 6 -21.08 -11.70 44.95
N ILE A 7 -20.65 -12.95 45.16
CA ILE A 7 -19.35 -13.45 44.72
C ILE A 7 -19.32 -13.68 43.20
N LEU A 8 -20.45 -14.11 42.62
CA LEU A 8 -20.57 -14.32 41.17
C LEU A 8 -20.46 -12.98 40.39
N SER A 9 -21.00 -11.90 40.95
CA SER A 9 -20.95 -10.54 40.38
C SER A 9 -19.54 -9.93 40.40
N LEU A 10 -18.73 -10.28 41.41
CA LEU A 10 -17.35 -9.79 41.54
C LEU A 10 -16.39 -10.48 40.55
N ILE A 11 -16.66 -11.74 40.18
CA ILE A 11 -15.90 -12.49 39.18
C ILE A 11 -16.17 -11.98 37.75
N THR A 12 -17.41 -11.61 37.43
CA THR A 12 -17.73 -11.01 36.12
C THR A 12 -17.07 -9.65 35.94
N LEU A 13 -16.88 -8.86 36.99
CA LEU A 13 -16.20 -7.55 36.91
C LEU A 13 -14.68 -7.67 36.66
N LEU A 14 -14.06 -8.78 37.08
CA LEU A 14 -12.62 -9.05 36.93
C LEU A 14 -12.21 -9.61 35.56
N ILE A 15 -13.18 -10.11 34.77
CA ILE A 15 -12.93 -10.61 33.41
C ILE A 15 -12.88 -9.45 32.40
N PHE A 16 -13.58 -8.33 32.68
CA PHE A 16 -13.58 -7.15 31.80
C PHE A 16 -12.34 -6.24 31.93
N SER A 17 -11.47 -6.45 32.93
CA SER A 17 -10.31 -5.58 33.20
C SER A 17 -9.00 -5.99 32.50
N ASN A 18 -9.02 -7.03 31.66
CA ASN A 18 -7.82 -7.52 30.95
C ASN A 18 -7.87 -7.30 29.43
N LEU A 19 -8.64 -6.33 28.94
CA LEU A 19 -8.32 -5.73 27.63
C LEU A 19 -7.14 -4.78 27.83
N ALA A 20 -5.95 -5.36 27.91
CA ALA A 20 -4.70 -4.64 27.76
C ALA A 20 -4.76 -3.92 26.41
N ILE A 21 -4.96 -2.60 26.49
CA ILE A 21 -4.93 -1.67 25.39
C ILE A 21 -3.49 -1.71 24.87
N LYS A 22 -3.20 -2.63 23.93
CA LYS A 22 -2.04 -2.48 23.06
C LYS A 22 -2.34 -1.26 22.19
N SER A 23 -1.94 -0.11 22.71
CA SER A 23 -1.84 1.12 21.95
C SER A 23 -1.10 0.79 20.65
N CYS A 24 -1.84 0.81 19.55
CA CYS A 24 -1.26 0.78 18.22
C CYS A 24 -0.60 2.14 18.05
N GLY A 25 0.66 2.25 18.48
CA GLY A 25 1.47 3.41 18.18
C GLY A 25 1.48 3.57 16.66
N SER A 26 1.11 4.74 16.16
CA SER A 26 1.21 5.10 14.76
C SER A 26 2.69 5.13 14.39
N THR A 27 3.25 3.96 14.10
CA THR A 27 4.51 3.86 13.37
C THR A 27 4.20 4.40 11.98
N GLU A 28 4.85 5.49 11.61
CA GLU A 28 4.85 5.94 10.22
C GLU A 28 5.16 4.74 9.32
N ASP A 29 4.30 4.49 8.32
CA ASP A 29 4.43 3.35 7.41
C ASP A 29 5.72 3.44 6.56
N THR A 30 6.39 4.60 6.59
CA THR A 30 7.62 4.91 5.86
C THR A 30 8.69 5.54 6.76
N VAL A 31 9.96 5.43 6.35
CA VAL A 31 11.08 6.13 6.98
C VAL A 31 10.94 7.65 6.96
N SER A 32 11.56 8.34 7.92
CA SER A 32 11.46 9.81 8.09
C SER A 32 11.96 10.63 6.89
N CYS A 33 12.86 10.07 6.09
CA CYS A 33 13.42 10.66 4.87
C CYS A 33 12.59 10.36 3.61
N PHE A 34 11.43 9.70 3.75
CA PHE A 34 10.57 9.40 2.62
C PHE A 34 10.04 10.70 1.98
N PRO A 35 10.20 10.91 0.66
CA PRO A 35 9.81 12.16 0.02
C PRO A 35 8.30 12.40 0.09
N ASN A 36 7.90 13.61 0.48
CA ASN A 36 6.50 14.04 0.42
C ASN A 36 6.31 14.97 -0.79
N ASN A 37 5.76 14.43 -1.87
CA ASN A 37 5.54 15.16 -3.13
C ASN A 37 4.10 15.01 -3.56
N PRO A 38 3.49 16.08 -4.11
CA PRO A 38 2.12 16.01 -4.59
C PRO A 38 2.02 15.04 -5.75
N ILE A 39 0.90 14.31 -5.80
CA ILE A 39 0.56 13.47 -6.93
C ILE A 39 -0.74 13.94 -7.54
N ASN A 40 -0.73 14.13 -8.85
CA ASN A 40 -1.92 14.42 -9.62
C ASN A 40 -1.75 13.87 -11.03
N VAL A 41 -2.26 12.66 -11.25
CA VAL A 41 -2.13 11.97 -12.53
C VAL A 41 -3.49 11.48 -13.00
N THR A 42 -3.80 11.73 -14.28
CA THR A 42 -5.03 11.24 -14.92
C THR A 42 -4.67 10.31 -16.08
N LEU A 43 -5.00 9.02 -15.91
CA LEU A 43 -4.72 7.98 -16.89
C LEU A 43 -5.98 7.63 -17.67
N ASN A 44 -5.91 7.68 -18.99
CA ASN A 44 -6.98 7.19 -19.87
C ASN A 44 -6.66 5.76 -20.33
N LEU A 45 -7.33 4.77 -19.76
CA LEU A 45 -7.08 3.35 -20.02
C LEU A 45 -7.53 2.90 -21.44
N ASN A 46 -8.09 3.79 -22.24
CA ASN A 46 -8.31 3.58 -23.68
C ASN A 46 -7.07 3.89 -24.54
N LEU A 47 -6.01 4.47 -23.95
CA LEU A 47 -4.75 4.68 -24.65
C LEU A 47 -3.89 3.40 -24.63
N PRO A 48 -3.19 3.07 -25.73
CA PRO A 48 -2.36 1.87 -25.81
C PRO A 48 -1.32 1.73 -24.68
N ALA A 49 -0.76 2.85 -24.22
CA ALA A 49 0.19 2.88 -23.10
C ALA A 49 -0.38 2.30 -21.80
N TYR A 50 -1.70 2.34 -21.63
CA TYR A 50 -2.41 1.93 -20.41
C TYR A 50 -3.31 0.72 -20.62
N TYR A 51 -3.26 0.09 -21.80
CA TYR A 51 -4.02 -1.13 -22.07
C TYR A 51 -3.80 -2.28 -21.08
N PRO A 52 -2.58 -2.53 -20.56
CA PRO A 52 -2.38 -3.55 -19.54
C PRO A 52 -3.33 -3.39 -18.33
N LEU A 53 -3.66 -2.16 -17.94
CA LEU A 53 -4.54 -1.86 -16.80
C LEU A 53 -6.01 -2.25 -17.00
N ASN A 54 -6.40 -2.68 -18.20
CA ASN A 54 -7.74 -3.22 -18.46
C ASN A 54 -7.90 -4.67 -18.02
N GLN A 55 -6.81 -5.38 -17.70
CA GLN A 55 -6.84 -6.78 -17.28
C GLN A 55 -6.26 -6.92 -15.88
N VAL A 56 -6.87 -7.79 -15.06
CA VAL A 56 -6.36 -8.10 -13.73
C VAL A 56 -4.93 -8.65 -13.83
N GLY A 57 -4.03 -8.16 -12.98
CA GLY A 57 -2.60 -8.46 -13.02
C GLY A 57 -1.79 -7.60 -13.99
N GLY A 58 -2.45 -6.88 -14.90
CA GLY A 58 -1.77 -5.91 -15.74
C GLY A 58 -1.29 -4.70 -14.94
N TRP A 59 -0.08 -4.25 -15.25
CA TRP A 59 0.60 -3.18 -14.54
C TRP A 59 1.36 -2.27 -15.50
N VAL A 60 1.61 -1.03 -15.08
CA VAL A 60 2.39 -0.04 -15.84
C VAL A 60 3.20 0.85 -14.90
N TYR A 61 4.33 1.35 -15.41
CA TYR A 61 5.04 2.46 -14.80
C TYR A 61 4.46 3.78 -15.24
N ILE A 62 4.27 4.68 -14.29
CA ILE A 62 3.79 6.05 -14.53
C ILE A 62 4.93 7.01 -14.19
N ASN A 63 5.41 7.73 -15.21
CA ASN A 63 6.46 8.73 -15.08
C ASN A 63 5.98 10.08 -15.66
N GLU A 64 4.68 10.37 -15.56
CA GLU A 64 4.10 11.65 -15.98
C GLU A 64 4.48 12.78 -15.03
N GLN A 65 4.18 14.02 -15.42
CA GLN A 65 4.32 15.16 -14.53
C GLN A 65 3.48 14.93 -13.26
N GLN A 66 4.02 15.30 -12.09
CA GLN A 66 3.36 15.09 -10.79
C GLN A 66 3.09 13.61 -10.45
N SER A 67 4.00 12.69 -10.81
CA SER A 67 3.98 11.28 -10.41
C SER A 67 4.91 10.95 -9.22
N GLY A 68 5.18 11.94 -8.35
CA GLY A 68 6.15 11.83 -7.27
C GLY A 68 7.61 11.98 -7.76
N THR A 69 8.58 11.51 -6.97
CA THR A 69 10.02 11.71 -7.28
C THR A 69 10.62 10.63 -8.16
N ARG A 70 10.07 9.41 -8.12
CA ARG A 70 10.59 8.23 -8.83
C ARG A 70 9.55 7.55 -9.73
N GLY A 71 8.40 8.19 -9.89
CA GLY A 71 7.24 7.63 -10.59
C GLY A 71 6.45 6.65 -9.73
N LEU A 72 5.43 6.06 -10.34
CA LEU A 72 4.49 5.14 -9.69
C LEU A 72 4.46 3.79 -10.40
N ILE A 73 4.04 2.76 -9.68
CA ILE A 73 3.62 1.47 -10.24
C ILE A 73 2.11 1.39 -10.05
N VAL A 74 1.37 1.30 -11.15
CA VAL A 74 -0.08 1.06 -11.12
C VAL A 74 -0.32 -0.37 -11.55
N VAL A 75 -1.13 -1.11 -10.79
CA VAL A 75 -1.56 -2.48 -11.13
C VAL A 75 -3.06 -2.62 -10.94
N ARG A 76 -3.71 -3.35 -11.85
CA ARG A 76 -5.11 -3.78 -11.68
C ARG A 76 -5.13 -5.00 -10.75
N SER A 77 -5.46 -4.79 -9.48
CA SER A 77 -5.44 -5.84 -8.46
C SER A 77 -6.64 -6.79 -8.55
N SER A 78 -7.81 -6.26 -8.96
CA SER A 78 -9.02 -7.04 -9.24
C SER A 78 -9.86 -6.38 -10.33
N ASP A 79 -11.00 -6.98 -10.69
CA ASP A 79 -11.95 -6.41 -11.66
C ASP A 79 -12.53 -5.06 -11.25
N THR A 80 -12.35 -4.61 -10.01
CA THR A 80 -12.88 -3.33 -9.51
C THR A 80 -11.84 -2.48 -8.80
N THR A 81 -10.64 -3.02 -8.54
CA THR A 81 -9.63 -2.33 -7.73
C THR A 81 -8.28 -2.24 -8.42
N PHE A 82 -7.63 -1.12 -8.18
CA PHE A 82 -6.24 -0.86 -8.50
C PHE A 82 -5.41 -0.75 -7.22
N LYS A 83 -4.11 -0.94 -7.37
CA LYS A 83 -3.11 -0.50 -6.41
C LYS A 83 -2.16 0.45 -7.12
N VAL A 84 -1.83 1.55 -6.45
CA VAL A 84 -0.91 2.56 -6.94
C VAL A 84 0.19 2.70 -5.92
N TYR A 85 1.40 2.23 -6.25
CA TYR A 85 2.55 2.22 -5.37
C TYR A 85 3.54 3.33 -5.73
N ASP A 86 4.08 3.99 -4.72
CA ASP A 86 5.29 4.82 -4.89
C ASP A 86 6.49 3.92 -5.21
N ARG A 87 7.38 4.39 -6.09
CA ARG A 87 8.63 3.69 -6.43
C ARG A 87 9.80 3.99 -5.48
N ASN A 88 9.59 4.73 -4.41
CA ASN A 88 10.55 4.84 -3.30
C ASN A 88 10.34 3.67 -2.34
N ALA A 89 11.44 3.02 -1.93
CA ALA A 89 11.39 2.00 -0.89
C ALA A 89 10.85 2.61 0.43
N PRO A 90 9.83 2.00 1.07
CA PRO A 90 9.21 2.56 2.27
C PRO A 90 10.15 2.53 3.49
N HIS A 91 11.10 1.60 3.54
CA HIS A 91 11.93 1.31 4.71
C HIS A 91 13.39 1.81 4.61
N ILE A 92 13.78 2.45 3.49
CA ILE A 92 15.14 2.98 3.26
C ILE A 92 15.06 4.36 2.63
N CYS A 93 15.96 5.27 3.03
CA CYS A 93 16.03 6.59 2.40
C CYS A 93 16.33 6.50 0.89
N PRO A 94 15.82 7.44 0.08
CA PRO A 94 16.15 7.51 -1.33
C PRO A 94 17.68 7.61 -1.56
N ASP A 95 18.23 6.62 -2.25
CA ASP A 95 19.63 6.54 -2.69
C ASP A 95 19.67 5.91 -4.10
N SER A 96 20.86 5.80 -4.69
CA SER A 96 21.15 4.92 -5.80
C SER A 96 20.55 3.52 -5.57
N ASN A 97 19.88 2.97 -6.57
CA ASN A 97 19.29 1.62 -6.57
C ASN A 97 18.15 1.37 -5.55
N THR A 98 17.59 2.40 -4.90
CA THR A 98 16.42 2.23 -4.02
C THR A 98 15.08 2.44 -4.74
N THR A 99 15.10 2.55 -6.08
CA THR A 99 13.89 2.66 -6.90
C THR A 99 13.26 1.28 -7.04
N LEU A 100 12.00 1.15 -6.67
CA LEU A 100 11.27 -0.10 -6.78
C LEU A 100 11.00 -0.45 -8.26
N GLU A 101 11.18 -1.72 -8.56
CA GLU A 101 11.04 -2.29 -9.90
C GLU A 101 10.17 -3.54 -9.85
N VAL A 102 9.34 -3.72 -10.86
CA VAL A 102 8.57 -4.96 -11.04
C VAL A 102 9.45 -6.01 -11.70
N GLN A 103 9.49 -7.21 -11.11
CA GLN A 103 10.17 -8.38 -11.65
C GLN A 103 9.16 -9.52 -11.87
N ASP A 104 9.38 -10.30 -12.92
CA ASP A 104 8.56 -11.46 -13.30
C ASP A 104 7.06 -11.19 -13.48
N ASN A 105 6.64 -9.91 -13.54
CA ASN A 105 5.24 -9.46 -13.52
C ASN A 105 4.43 -9.87 -12.28
N ILE A 106 5.08 -10.32 -11.20
CA ILE A 106 4.38 -10.82 -10.00
C ILE A 106 4.87 -10.19 -8.70
N ARG A 107 6.05 -9.56 -8.71
CA ARG A 107 6.67 -8.99 -7.51
C ARG A 107 7.26 -7.62 -7.76
N ILE A 108 7.27 -6.80 -6.72
CA ILE A 108 8.01 -5.54 -6.66
C ILE A 108 9.30 -5.83 -5.88
N VAL A 109 10.43 -5.31 -6.36
CA VAL A 109 11.76 -5.55 -5.78
C VAL A 109 12.49 -4.22 -5.61
N CYS A 110 13.20 -4.07 -4.49
CA CYS A 110 14.17 -3.01 -4.28
C CYS A 110 15.58 -3.53 -4.64
N PRO A 111 16.24 -3.01 -5.69
CA PRO A 111 17.56 -3.49 -6.10
C PRO A 111 18.68 -3.29 -5.07
N LYS A 112 18.52 -2.35 -4.13
CA LYS A 112 19.55 -2.03 -3.12
C LYS A 112 19.75 -3.15 -2.11
N ASP A 113 18.66 -3.73 -1.62
CA ASP A 113 18.66 -4.66 -0.48
C ASP A 113 17.89 -5.95 -0.76
N ASN A 114 17.35 -6.10 -1.96
CA ASN A 114 16.51 -7.22 -2.39
C ASN A 114 15.22 -7.38 -1.56
N ALA A 115 14.69 -6.29 -1.00
CA ALA A 115 13.34 -6.33 -0.43
C ALA A 115 12.31 -6.65 -1.52
N GLN A 116 11.31 -7.46 -1.16
CA GLN A 116 10.32 -7.97 -2.12
C GLN A 116 8.90 -7.84 -1.58
N TRP A 117 7.98 -7.54 -2.49
CA TRP A 117 6.55 -7.48 -2.23
C TRP A 117 5.76 -8.16 -3.34
N ILE A 118 4.61 -8.74 -3.00
CA ILE A 118 3.67 -9.26 -4.00
C ILE A 118 3.07 -8.08 -4.76
N LEU A 119 3.19 -8.05 -6.10
CA LEU A 119 2.73 -6.93 -6.93
C LEU A 119 1.23 -6.66 -6.76
N LEU A 120 0.40 -7.70 -6.72
CA LEU A 120 -1.05 -7.57 -6.65
C LEU A 120 -1.56 -7.03 -5.31
N THR A 121 -0.87 -7.34 -4.20
CA THR A 121 -1.37 -7.06 -2.85
C THR A 121 -0.54 -6.00 -2.13
N GLY A 122 0.74 -5.83 -2.49
CA GLY A 122 1.71 -5.01 -1.78
C GLY A 122 2.32 -5.72 -0.56
N GLN A 123 1.93 -6.96 -0.27
CA GLN A 123 2.37 -7.68 0.91
C GLN A 123 3.88 -7.95 0.85
N PRO A 124 4.65 -7.64 1.93
CA PRO A 124 6.08 -7.93 1.97
C PRO A 124 6.32 -9.44 2.02
N THR A 125 7.37 -9.87 1.34
CA THR A 125 7.79 -11.28 1.25
C THR A 125 9.25 -11.47 1.60
N ALA A 126 10.08 -10.41 1.55
CA ALA A 126 11.47 -10.45 1.96
C ALA A 126 11.97 -9.07 2.43
N VAL A 127 12.84 -9.07 3.44
CA VAL A 127 13.60 -7.93 4.01
C VAL A 127 12.74 -6.85 4.67
N ALA A 128 11.81 -6.24 3.93
CA ALA A 128 10.93 -5.20 4.45
C ALA A 128 9.77 -5.80 5.26
N ASN A 129 9.39 -5.12 6.33
CA ASN A 129 8.21 -5.46 7.14
C ASN A 129 7.01 -4.54 6.89
N VAL A 130 7.18 -3.55 6.00
CA VAL A 130 6.18 -2.54 5.65
C VAL A 130 5.84 -2.65 4.17
N GLN A 131 4.59 -2.36 3.81
CA GLN A 131 4.15 -2.33 2.42
C GLN A 131 4.70 -1.09 1.70
N PRO A 132 4.84 -1.09 0.36
CA PRO A 132 5.15 0.13 -0.36
C PRO A 132 4.05 1.16 -0.13
N LYS A 133 4.43 2.45 -0.06
CA LYS A 133 3.47 3.53 0.10
C LYS A 133 2.46 3.48 -1.05
N THR A 134 1.16 3.54 -0.71
CA THR A 134 0.09 3.54 -1.70
C THR A 134 -0.62 4.87 -1.78
N TYR A 135 -1.18 5.16 -2.95
CA TYR A 135 -1.95 6.37 -3.21
C TYR A 135 -3.40 6.07 -3.51
N LEU A 136 -4.26 7.00 -3.09
CA LEU A 136 -5.68 6.94 -3.38
C LEU A 136 -5.93 7.26 -4.86
N TYR A 137 -6.99 6.67 -5.37
CA TYR A 137 -7.42 6.88 -6.74
C TYR A 137 -8.94 6.92 -6.84
N ASN A 138 -9.42 7.54 -7.90
CA ASN A 138 -10.79 7.49 -8.35
C ASN A 138 -10.84 6.92 -9.76
N TYR A 139 -11.61 5.84 -9.96
CA TYR A 139 -11.74 5.17 -11.25
C TYR A 139 -13.17 5.32 -11.78
N ASP A 140 -13.30 5.87 -12.99
CA ASP A 140 -14.54 5.86 -13.77
C ASP A 140 -14.52 4.68 -14.75
N PRO A 141 -15.34 3.63 -14.54
CA PRO A 141 -15.40 2.48 -15.44
C PRO A 141 -15.95 2.81 -16.83
N SER A 142 -16.80 3.83 -16.95
CA SER A 142 -17.48 4.16 -18.22
C SER A 142 -16.53 4.87 -19.18
N GLY A 143 -15.86 5.92 -18.70
CA GLY A 143 -14.81 6.62 -19.44
C GLY A 143 -13.47 5.88 -19.45
N LYS A 144 -13.31 4.86 -18.61
CA LYS A 144 -12.03 4.19 -18.31
C LYS A 144 -10.94 5.19 -17.90
N ILE A 145 -11.29 6.12 -17.02
CA ILE A 145 -10.37 7.15 -16.54
C ILE A 145 -9.99 6.82 -15.09
N LEU A 146 -8.69 6.77 -14.81
CA LEU A 146 -8.14 6.57 -13.48
C LEU A 146 -7.40 7.84 -13.04
N ASN A 147 -7.91 8.49 -12.00
CA ASN A 147 -7.31 9.68 -11.41
C ASN A 147 -6.60 9.28 -10.10
N VAL A 148 -5.32 9.64 -9.96
CA VAL A 148 -4.51 9.38 -8.78
C VAL A 148 -4.14 10.71 -8.14
N THR A 149 -4.39 10.85 -6.84
CA THR A 149 -4.17 12.10 -6.11
C THR A 149 -3.53 11.88 -4.74
N TYR A 150 -2.61 12.76 -4.36
CA TYR A 150 -2.01 12.84 -3.02
C TYR A 150 -1.61 14.27 -2.68
#